data_AF-A0A931H4E2-F1
#
_entry.id   AF-A0A931H4E2-F1
#
_cell.length_a   1.000
_cell.length_b   1.000
_cell.length_c   1.000
_cell.angle_alpha   90.00
_cell.angle_beta   90.00
_cell.angle_gamma   90.00
#
_symmetry.space_group_name_H-M   'P 1'
#
loop_
_entity.id
_entity.type
_entity.pdbx_description
1 polymer ?
#
loop_
_entity_poly.entity_id
_entity_poly.type
_entity_poly.pdbx_seq_one_letter_code
_entity_poly.pdbx_strand_id
1 'polypeptide(L)'
;MIDKADAQSLIRTLWHNRGEPPAMGCRDCPDRPECGGLQVSASLFDCMDHCTCVDRQACQKVCPNNRHFVARIHEVRGFGYDDIERRRGIPLVQLPTFAHLLFTYPKISNLVQLPVAAIPLSDAFNRSGKGGTALTRSEVDSRFRLAAKTPLILSGVGLDRKIEKFWGVTRGRSELLAGIRALDPLMVTTPNYSVTLDAPRHDAMHSLKRILLSWSELHDAGLRTALHLNAVTDRDYGRMAEFLSAHSEIRAVSVEFETGAAPEEQGVYHAQQLDELVQRIGRPLHLVFRGDARWVPMLQKSFPSITALNGSASIRTRMRRRAVLAGEQLSWASAPTQEGEALDELLAHNLRSVSLWFSAKTIAPVPSRKKAPLEVRPKRHDEARQPGLL
;
A
#
# COMPACT_ATOMS: atom_id res chain seq x y z
N MET A 1 -29.66 5.72 -14.67
CA MET A 1 -28.65 4.74 -14.21
C MET A 1 -27.57 4.72 -15.26
N ILE A 2 -26.35 5.13 -14.92
CA ILE A 2 -25.19 5.04 -15.83
C ILE A 2 -24.84 3.55 -15.94
N ASP A 3 -24.66 3.03 -17.15
CA ASP A 3 -24.20 1.65 -17.34
C ASP A 3 -22.80 1.49 -16.70
N LYS A 4 -22.49 0.30 -16.18
CA LYS A 4 -21.18 -0.01 -15.59
C LYS A 4 -20.04 0.23 -16.59
N ALA A 5 -20.30 0.01 -17.88
CA ALA A 5 -19.34 0.30 -18.96
C ALA A 5 -19.07 1.81 -19.08
N ASP A 6 -20.11 2.63 -19.05
CA ASP A 6 -20.01 4.10 -19.11
C ASP A 6 -19.29 4.66 -17.87
N ALA A 7 -19.57 4.11 -16.68
CA ALA A 7 -18.89 4.51 -15.46
C ALA A 7 -17.39 4.17 -15.49
N GLN A 8 -17.00 3.02 -16.06
CA GLN A 8 -15.59 2.66 -16.24
C GLN A 8 -14.90 3.55 -17.26
N SER A 9 -15.58 3.88 -18.36
CA SER A 9 -15.07 4.82 -19.37
C SER A 9 -14.82 6.20 -18.76
N LEU A 10 -15.76 6.70 -17.96
CA LEU A 10 -15.60 7.97 -17.25
C LEU A 10 -14.44 7.95 -16.25
N ILE A 11 -14.25 6.87 -15.48
CA ILE A 11 -13.11 6.77 -14.55
C ILE A 11 -11.77 6.81 -15.29
N ARG A 12 -11.69 6.23 -16.51
CA ARG A 12 -10.46 6.26 -17.31
C ARG A 12 -10.06 7.67 -17.71
N THR A 13 -11.01 8.57 -17.96
CA THR A 13 -10.69 9.96 -18.31
C THR A 13 -10.11 10.75 -17.13
N LEU A 14 -10.24 10.22 -15.91
CA LEU A 14 -9.67 10.79 -14.68
C LEU A 14 -8.29 10.24 -14.34
N TRP A 15 -7.77 9.29 -15.12
CA TRP A 15 -6.42 8.78 -14.91
C TRP A 15 -5.37 9.83 -15.25
N HIS A 16 -4.34 9.91 -14.40
CA HIS A 16 -3.20 10.77 -14.64
C HIS A 16 -2.47 10.31 -15.92
N ASN A 17 -2.20 11.27 -16.80
CA ASN A 17 -1.52 11.05 -18.07
C ASN A 17 -0.51 12.18 -18.30
N ARG A 18 0.79 11.86 -18.27
CA ARG A 18 1.89 12.82 -18.53
C ARG A 18 1.74 13.58 -19.84
N GLY A 19 1.12 12.97 -20.85
CA GLY A 19 0.94 13.57 -22.17
C GLY A 19 -0.10 14.69 -22.19
N GLU A 20 -0.99 14.75 -21.20
CA GLU A 20 -2.03 15.77 -21.13
C GLU A 20 -1.49 17.08 -20.56
N PRO A 21 -1.88 18.24 -21.10
CA PRO A 21 -1.58 19.52 -20.46
C PRO A 21 -2.25 19.58 -19.07
N PRO A 22 -1.63 20.24 -18.08
CA PRO A 22 -2.28 20.49 -16.81
C PRO A 22 -3.59 21.26 -16.99
N ALA A 23 -4.63 20.89 -16.23
CA ALA A 23 -5.90 21.60 -16.18
C ALA A 23 -5.67 23.10 -15.89
N MET A 24 -6.44 23.97 -16.56
CA MET A 24 -6.14 25.41 -16.61
C MET A 24 -6.10 26.06 -15.21
N GLY A 25 -7.05 25.75 -14.34
CA GLY A 25 -7.12 26.24 -12.98
C GLY A 25 -6.04 25.66 -12.05
N CYS A 26 -5.28 24.64 -12.48
CA CYS A 26 -4.12 24.19 -11.72
C CYS A 26 -2.92 25.13 -11.87
N ARG A 27 -2.83 25.95 -12.93
CA ARG A 27 -1.61 26.68 -13.27
C ARG A 27 -1.09 27.57 -12.15
N ASP A 28 -2.00 28.36 -11.56
CA ASP A 28 -1.73 29.33 -10.50
C ASP A 28 -2.25 28.85 -9.13
N CYS A 29 -2.59 27.55 -9.02
CA CYS A 29 -3.08 26.98 -7.77
C CYS A 29 -1.95 26.93 -6.72
N PRO A 30 -2.16 27.48 -5.51
CA PRO A 30 -1.13 27.50 -4.46
C PRO A 30 -0.74 26.10 -3.98
N ASP A 31 -1.62 25.11 -4.12
CA ASP A 31 -1.36 23.72 -3.71
C ASP A 31 -0.66 22.89 -4.81
N ARG A 32 -0.48 23.43 -6.03
CA ARG A 32 0.18 22.72 -7.14
C ARG A 32 1.58 22.19 -6.80
N PRO A 33 2.44 22.93 -6.07
CA PRO A 33 3.76 22.41 -5.67
C PRO A 33 3.68 21.10 -4.87
N GLU A 34 2.61 20.89 -4.11
CA GLU A 34 2.39 19.68 -3.32
C GLU A 34 1.64 18.60 -4.11
N CYS A 35 0.61 18.98 -4.89
CA CYS A 35 -0.30 18.01 -5.51
C CYS A 35 0.05 17.63 -6.96
N GLY A 36 0.89 18.43 -7.65
CA GLY A 36 1.27 18.26 -9.05
C GLY A 36 0.29 18.84 -10.08
N GLY A 37 -0.93 19.17 -9.66
CA GLY A 37 -2.04 19.52 -10.55
C GLY A 37 -2.70 18.28 -11.15
N LEU A 38 -3.69 18.48 -12.02
CA LEU A 38 -4.37 17.42 -12.77
C LEU A 38 -3.90 17.43 -14.22
N GLN A 39 -3.38 16.30 -14.70
CA GLN A 39 -3.12 16.04 -16.12
C GLN A 39 -3.98 14.86 -16.52
N VAL A 40 -5.21 15.13 -16.91
CA VAL A 40 -6.25 14.13 -17.18
C VAL A 40 -7.00 14.51 -18.45
N SER A 41 -7.62 13.54 -19.14
CA SER A 41 -8.35 13.81 -20.39
C SER A 41 -9.77 14.31 -20.17
N ALA A 42 -10.28 14.23 -18.94
CA ALA A 42 -11.56 14.83 -18.56
C ALA A 42 -11.53 16.36 -18.70
N SER A 43 -12.60 16.93 -19.23
CA SER A 43 -12.79 18.38 -19.38
C SER A 43 -13.04 19.05 -18.03
N LEU A 44 -11.98 19.28 -17.27
CA LEU A 44 -11.99 19.95 -15.96
C LEU A 44 -11.20 21.26 -16.03
N PHE A 45 -11.70 22.28 -15.36
CA PHE A 45 -10.95 23.50 -15.09
C PHE A 45 -9.92 23.26 -13.98
N ASP A 46 -10.33 22.67 -12.86
CA ASP A 46 -9.45 22.26 -11.76
C ASP A 46 -10.05 21.10 -10.94
N CYS A 47 -9.38 20.70 -9.84
CA CYS A 47 -9.84 19.57 -9.03
C CYS A 47 -11.13 19.83 -8.24
N MET A 48 -11.57 21.08 -8.09
CA MET A 48 -12.82 21.44 -7.44
C MET A 48 -14.03 21.14 -8.32
N ASP A 49 -13.86 20.87 -9.62
CA ASP A 49 -14.93 20.33 -10.48
C ASP A 49 -15.42 18.94 -10.02
N HIS A 50 -14.62 18.23 -9.20
CA HIS A 50 -15.03 17.00 -8.52
C HIS A 50 -15.87 17.24 -7.25
N CYS A 51 -16.12 18.50 -6.87
CA CYS A 51 -16.94 18.87 -5.73
C CYS A 51 -18.43 18.77 -6.06
N THR A 52 -18.98 17.56 -5.96
CA THR A 52 -20.39 17.24 -6.26
C THR A 52 -21.29 17.14 -5.02
N CYS A 53 -20.85 17.65 -3.87
CA CYS A 53 -21.60 17.53 -2.60
C CYS A 53 -22.94 18.31 -2.66
N VAL A 54 -24.06 17.58 -2.66
CA VAL A 54 -25.43 18.13 -2.58
C VAL A 54 -25.70 18.70 -1.19
N ASP A 55 -25.32 17.95 -0.14
CA ASP A 55 -25.36 18.41 1.24
C ASP A 55 -23.94 18.60 1.78
N ARG A 56 -23.58 19.86 2.03
CA ARG A 56 -22.27 20.24 2.60
C ARG A 56 -22.12 19.79 4.06
N GLN A 57 -23.21 19.57 4.77
CA GLN A 57 -23.18 19.12 6.17
C GLN A 57 -22.81 17.63 6.29
N ALA A 58 -23.18 16.82 5.30
CA ALA A 58 -22.87 15.39 5.21
C ALA A 58 -21.62 15.07 4.36
N CYS A 59 -21.03 16.07 3.70
CA CYS A 59 -19.87 15.89 2.83
C CYS A 59 -18.67 15.35 3.62
N GLN A 60 -18.14 14.19 3.20
CA GLN A 60 -16.99 13.55 3.85
C GLN A 60 -15.65 13.83 3.13
N LYS A 61 -15.70 14.38 1.91
CA LYS A 61 -14.52 14.75 1.11
C LYS A 61 -13.73 15.84 1.82
N VAL A 62 -12.40 15.74 1.80
CA VAL A 62 -11.52 16.81 2.28
C VAL A 62 -11.32 17.81 1.13
N CYS A 63 -11.93 18.99 1.24
CA CYS A 63 -11.77 20.07 0.27
C CYS A 63 -12.15 21.43 0.89
N PRO A 64 -11.70 22.57 0.33
CA PRO A 64 -12.00 23.90 0.85
C PRO A 64 -13.49 24.23 1.03
N ASN A 65 -14.37 23.58 0.26
CA ASN A 65 -15.83 23.76 0.37
C ASN A 65 -16.46 23.02 1.56
N ASN A 66 -15.71 22.16 2.25
CA ASN A 66 -16.16 21.43 3.44
C ASN A 66 -15.88 22.25 4.71
N ARG A 67 -16.89 22.44 5.57
CA ARG A 67 -16.73 23.15 6.86
C ARG A 67 -15.68 22.53 7.79
N HIS A 68 -15.39 21.23 7.63
CA HIS A 68 -14.40 20.52 8.42
C HIS A 68 -12.99 20.56 7.82
N PHE A 69 -12.79 21.23 6.67
CA PHE A 69 -11.52 21.24 5.94
C PHE A 69 -10.34 21.61 6.82
N VAL A 70 -10.41 22.75 7.51
CA VAL A 70 -9.33 23.23 8.39
C VAL A 70 -9.01 22.20 9.48
N ALA A 71 -10.03 21.58 10.10
CA ALA A 71 -9.83 20.53 11.09
C ALA A 71 -9.14 19.29 10.51
N ARG A 72 -9.47 18.90 9.27
CA ARG A 72 -8.81 17.79 8.55
C ARG A 72 -7.36 18.11 8.19
N ILE A 73 -7.07 19.35 7.83
CA ILE A 73 -5.68 19.79 7.59
C ILE A 73 -4.86 19.73 8.89
N HIS A 74 -5.42 20.22 10.00
CA HIS A 74 -4.76 20.14 11.30
C HIS A 74 -4.57 18.70 11.78
N GLU A 75 -5.56 17.84 11.55
CA GLU A 75 -5.52 16.40 11.87
C GLU A 75 -4.28 15.72 11.27
N VAL A 76 -3.86 16.13 10.07
CA VAL A 76 -2.68 15.56 9.39
C VAL A 76 -1.44 16.47 9.40
N ARG A 77 -1.52 17.63 10.08
CA ARG A 77 -0.45 18.63 10.21
C ARG A 77 -0.01 19.22 8.87
N GLY A 78 -0.96 19.49 7.98
CA GLY A 78 -0.68 19.95 6.61
C GLY A 78 -0.34 18.81 5.66
N PHE A 79 -0.17 19.13 4.38
CA PHE A 79 0.10 18.11 3.34
C PHE A 79 1.59 17.81 3.15
N GLY A 80 2.48 18.66 3.65
CA GLY A 80 3.94 18.50 3.58
C GLY A 80 4.43 17.23 4.28
N TYR A 81 5.62 16.75 3.92
CA TYR A 81 6.23 15.55 4.50
C TYR A 81 7.41 15.87 5.44
N ASP A 82 7.76 17.15 5.56
CA ASP A 82 8.91 17.70 6.27
C ASP A 82 8.79 17.65 7.81
N ASP A 83 7.58 17.57 8.35
CA ASP A 83 7.27 17.36 9.78
C ASP A 83 7.30 15.87 10.20
N ILE A 84 7.68 14.96 9.30
CA ILE A 84 7.92 13.55 9.64
C ILE A 84 9.41 13.39 9.97
N GLU A 85 9.72 13.24 11.25
CA GLU A 85 11.11 13.18 11.71
C GLU A 85 11.89 11.93 11.23
N ARG A 86 13.22 12.04 11.15
CA ARG A 86 14.06 10.86 10.93
C ARG A 86 14.15 10.02 12.19
N ARG A 87 14.18 8.70 12.02
CA ARG A 87 14.22 7.74 13.13
C ARG A 87 15.40 6.80 13.02
N ARG A 88 15.72 6.13 14.14
CA ARG A 88 16.64 4.99 14.10
C ARG A 88 16.00 3.86 13.31
N GLY A 89 16.75 3.31 12.35
CA GLY A 89 16.30 2.17 11.56
C GLY A 89 16.12 0.90 12.39
N ILE A 90 15.03 0.18 12.11
CA ILE A 90 14.75 -1.14 12.66
C ILE A 90 15.19 -2.17 11.61
N PRO A 91 16.09 -3.12 11.95
CA PRO A 91 16.53 -4.13 11.01
C PRO A 91 15.38 -4.99 10.49
N LEU A 92 15.36 -5.20 9.17
CA LEU A 92 14.48 -6.19 8.55
C LEU A 92 14.90 -7.59 8.99
N VAL A 93 13.90 -8.46 9.15
CA VAL A 93 14.08 -9.91 9.26
C VAL A 93 13.96 -10.52 7.88
N GLN A 94 14.41 -11.77 7.72
CA GLN A 94 14.17 -12.50 6.49
C GLN A 94 12.66 -12.75 6.33
N LEU A 95 12.08 -12.21 5.26
CA LEU A 95 10.69 -12.42 4.90
C LEU A 95 10.57 -13.48 3.80
N PRO A 96 9.47 -14.26 3.77
CA PRO A 96 9.25 -15.21 2.69
C PRO A 96 8.97 -14.48 1.38
N THR A 97 9.22 -15.11 0.24
CA THR A 97 8.82 -14.54 -1.06
C THR A 97 7.30 -14.48 -1.23
N PHE A 98 6.56 -15.30 -0.50
CA PHE A 98 5.11 -15.39 -0.57
C PHE A 98 4.50 -15.75 0.80
N ALA A 99 3.37 -15.13 1.14
CA ALA A 99 2.55 -15.49 2.29
C ALA A 99 1.05 -15.39 1.95
N HIS A 100 0.26 -16.34 2.46
CA HIS A 100 -1.19 -16.31 2.32
C HIS A 100 -1.80 -15.26 3.23
N LEU A 101 -2.62 -14.38 2.65
CA LEU A 101 -3.46 -13.43 3.40
C LEU A 101 -4.78 -14.12 3.79
N LEU A 102 -4.90 -14.46 5.06
CA LEU A 102 -6.07 -15.16 5.59
C LEU A 102 -7.16 -14.18 6.00
N PHE A 103 -8.41 -14.61 5.83
CA PHE A 103 -9.60 -13.93 6.34
C PHE A 103 -10.41 -14.88 7.21
N THR A 104 -11.15 -14.35 8.19
CA THR A 104 -11.88 -15.12 9.20
C THR A 104 -13.18 -15.77 8.72
N TYR A 105 -13.38 -15.90 7.41
CA TYR A 105 -14.69 -16.25 6.84
C TYR A 105 -14.88 -17.70 6.41
N PRO A 106 -13.85 -18.46 5.97
CA PRO A 106 -14.05 -19.90 5.76
C PRO A 106 -14.36 -20.56 7.11
N LYS A 107 -15.49 -21.27 7.21
CA LYS A 107 -15.76 -22.12 8.37
C LYS A 107 -14.85 -23.35 8.27
N ILE A 108 -13.83 -23.39 9.10
CA ILE A 108 -12.85 -24.47 9.19
C ILE A 108 -12.76 -24.99 10.63
N SER A 109 -12.50 -26.28 10.75
CA SER A 109 -12.42 -26.97 12.05
C SER A 109 -10.98 -27.20 12.48
N ASN A 110 -10.09 -27.47 11.52
CA ASN A 110 -8.69 -27.79 11.73
C ASN A 110 -7.83 -26.53 11.81
N LEU A 111 -6.64 -26.70 12.38
CA LEU A 111 -5.63 -25.66 12.38
C LEU A 111 -5.01 -25.51 10.98
N VAL A 112 -4.86 -24.27 10.55
CA VAL A 112 -4.16 -23.86 9.33
C VAL A 112 -2.65 -23.89 9.59
N GLN A 113 -1.97 -24.77 8.86
CA GLN A 113 -0.52 -24.93 8.91
C GLN A 113 0.12 -24.09 7.80
N LEU A 114 0.84 -23.03 8.17
CA LEU A 114 1.57 -22.16 7.26
C LEU A 114 2.93 -21.78 7.86
N PRO A 115 3.99 -21.63 7.03
CA PRO A 115 5.29 -21.18 7.51
C PRO A 115 5.26 -19.72 7.97
N VAL A 116 4.44 -18.89 7.32
CA VAL A 116 4.11 -17.51 7.69
C VAL A 116 2.66 -17.26 7.25
N ALA A 117 1.86 -16.64 8.10
CA ALA A 117 0.51 -16.20 7.74
C ALA A 117 0.45 -14.68 7.70
N ALA A 118 -0.19 -14.13 6.67
CA ALA A 118 -0.58 -12.73 6.66
C ALA A 118 -2.05 -12.60 7.10
N ILE A 119 -2.37 -11.58 7.88
CA ILE A 119 -3.74 -11.25 8.28
C ILE A 119 -3.99 -9.74 8.16
N PRO A 120 -5.23 -9.28 7.94
CA PRO A 120 -5.53 -7.86 7.95
C PRO A 120 -5.21 -7.24 9.32
N LEU A 121 -4.52 -6.10 9.34
CA LEU A 121 -4.22 -5.32 10.55
C LEU A 121 -5.50 -5.00 11.33
N SER A 122 -6.59 -4.68 10.62
CA SER A 122 -7.90 -4.41 11.22
C SER A 122 -8.53 -5.59 11.96
N ASP A 123 -8.03 -6.81 11.73
CA ASP A 123 -8.49 -8.02 12.40
C ASP A 123 -7.55 -8.42 13.55
N ALA A 124 -6.49 -7.64 13.82
CA ALA A 124 -5.55 -7.81 14.94
C ALA A 124 -5.88 -6.91 16.16
N PHE A 125 -6.96 -6.13 16.09
CA PHE A 125 -7.44 -5.31 17.21
C PHE A 125 -8.95 -5.14 17.16
N ASN A 126 -9.53 -4.78 18.31
CA ASN A 126 -10.92 -4.37 18.44
C ASN A 126 -11.00 -2.85 18.64
N ARG A 127 -12.03 -2.23 18.08
CA ARG A 127 -12.34 -0.80 18.29
C ARG A 127 -13.63 -0.64 19.05
N SER A 128 -13.61 0.19 20.09
CA SER A 128 -14.81 0.64 20.82
C SER A 128 -14.83 2.17 20.88
N GLY A 129 -15.73 2.79 20.10
CA GLY A 129 -15.74 4.24 19.89
C GLY A 129 -14.41 4.75 19.33
N LYS A 130 -13.76 5.67 20.05
CA LYS A 130 -12.42 6.21 19.76
C LYS A 130 -11.28 5.40 20.40
N GLY A 131 -11.59 4.33 21.15
CA GLY A 131 -10.62 3.45 21.79
C GLY A 131 -10.29 2.21 20.95
N GLY A 132 -9.07 1.70 21.10
CA GLY A 132 -8.64 0.45 20.46
C GLY A 132 -7.86 -0.44 21.41
N THR A 133 -8.05 -1.76 21.28
CA THR A 133 -7.33 -2.76 22.07
C THR A 133 -6.84 -3.85 21.12
N ALA A 134 -5.53 -4.08 21.08
CA ALA A 134 -4.96 -5.17 20.31
C ALA A 134 -5.47 -6.50 20.84
N LEU A 135 -5.66 -7.46 19.95
CA LEU A 135 -5.86 -8.85 20.34
C LEU A 135 -4.56 -9.39 20.95
N THR A 136 -4.70 -10.37 21.83
CA THR A 136 -3.59 -11.22 22.26
C THR A 136 -3.21 -12.20 21.16
N ARG A 137 -2.00 -12.76 21.29
CA ARG A 137 -1.51 -13.79 20.37
C ARG A 137 -2.46 -15.00 20.30
N SER A 138 -2.96 -15.46 21.45
CA SER A 138 -3.88 -16.59 21.54
C SER A 138 -5.23 -16.30 20.86
N GLU A 139 -5.74 -15.08 20.97
CA GLU A 139 -6.98 -14.67 20.30
C GLU A 139 -6.81 -14.62 18.79
N VAL A 140 -5.67 -14.11 18.29
CA VAL A 140 -5.34 -14.14 16.86
C VAL A 140 -5.25 -15.57 16.35
N ASP A 141 -4.47 -16.43 17.03
CA ASP A 141 -4.30 -17.82 16.64
C ASP A 141 -5.66 -18.55 16.61
N SER A 142 -6.49 -18.34 17.64
CA SER A 142 -7.84 -18.92 17.71
C SER A 142 -8.76 -18.41 16.59
N ARG A 143 -8.75 -17.10 16.34
CA ARG A 143 -9.60 -16.42 15.35
C ARG A 143 -9.32 -16.85 13.92
N PHE A 144 -8.06 -17.14 13.60
CA PHE A 144 -7.63 -17.58 12.27
C PHE A 144 -7.35 -19.08 12.19
N ARG A 145 -7.60 -19.82 13.29
CA ARG A 145 -7.24 -21.23 13.47
C ARG A 145 -5.78 -21.51 13.12
N LEU A 146 -4.85 -20.62 13.48
CA LEU A 146 -3.43 -20.83 13.17
C LEU A 146 -2.83 -21.88 14.10
N ALA A 147 -1.85 -22.62 13.60
CA ALA A 147 -0.96 -23.37 14.48
C ALA A 147 -0.25 -22.42 15.46
N ALA A 148 0.03 -22.91 16.66
CA ALA A 148 0.68 -22.12 17.70
C ALA A 148 2.01 -21.55 17.17
N LYS A 149 2.24 -20.25 17.42
CA LYS A 149 3.46 -19.54 17.02
C LYS A 149 3.70 -19.42 15.51
N THR A 150 2.70 -19.62 14.64
CA THR A 150 2.85 -19.30 13.20
C THR A 150 3.28 -17.83 13.02
N PRO A 151 4.46 -17.52 12.44
CA PRO A 151 4.90 -16.14 12.25
C PRO A 151 3.87 -15.31 11.46
N LEU A 152 3.73 -14.02 11.82
CA LEU A 152 2.68 -13.15 11.29
C LEU A 152 3.24 -12.01 10.44
N ILE A 153 2.50 -11.67 9.39
CA ILE A 153 2.57 -10.37 8.70
C ILE A 153 1.21 -9.68 8.88
N LEU A 154 1.20 -8.45 9.37
CA LEU A 154 -0.03 -7.67 9.48
C LEU A 154 -0.17 -6.77 8.25
N SER A 155 -1.18 -7.02 7.42
CA SER A 155 -1.45 -6.24 6.22
C SER A 155 -2.37 -5.08 6.55
N GLY A 156 -1.86 -3.85 6.43
CA GLY A 156 -2.64 -2.62 6.46
C GLY A 156 -3.57 -2.45 5.26
N VAL A 157 -3.53 -3.35 4.27
CA VAL A 157 -4.41 -3.28 3.10
C VAL A 157 -5.76 -3.92 3.36
N GLY A 158 -6.86 -3.25 3.03
CA GLY A 158 -8.21 -3.70 3.37
C GLY A 158 -9.34 -2.83 2.82
N LEU A 159 -10.58 -3.11 3.27
CA LEU A 159 -11.72 -2.25 2.97
C LEU A 159 -11.62 -0.94 3.77
N ASP A 160 -12.02 0.19 3.19
CA ASP A 160 -12.01 1.50 3.84
C ASP A 160 -12.59 1.45 5.26
N ARG A 161 -13.81 0.92 5.42
CA ARG A 161 -14.47 0.79 6.74
C ARG A 161 -13.64 0.04 7.80
N LYS A 162 -12.70 -0.82 7.39
CA LYS A 162 -11.83 -1.58 8.28
C LYS A 162 -10.55 -0.79 8.58
N ILE A 163 -9.97 -0.15 7.58
CA ILE A 163 -8.76 0.68 7.70
C ILE A 163 -9.04 1.96 8.50
N GLU A 164 -10.18 2.59 8.26
CA GLU A 164 -10.65 3.77 8.98
C GLU A 164 -10.84 3.51 10.48
N LYS A 165 -11.05 2.25 10.89
CA LYS A 165 -11.06 1.90 12.31
C LYS A 165 -9.71 2.14 12.96
N PHE A 166 -8.61 1.87 12.27
CA PHE A 166 -7.26 2.06 12.81
C PHE A 166 -6.97 3.54 13.01
N TRP A 167 -7.30 4.38 12.03
CA TRP A 167 -7.16 5.83 12.15
C TRP A 167 -8.07 6.43 13.22
N GLY A 168 -9.30 5.93 13.31
CA GLY A 168 -10.28 6.42 14.28
C GLY A 168 -9.98 6.04 15.73
N VAL A 169 -8.89 5.33 16.04
CA VAL A 169 -8.42 5.09 17.41
C VAL A 169 -7.53 6.25 17.82
N THR A 170 -8.06 7.14 18.65
CA THR A 170 -7.31 8.27 19.23
C THR A 170 -7.09 8.13 20.73
N ARG A 171 -7.94 7.35 21.42
CA ARG A 171 -7.79 7.04 22.85
C ARG A 171 -7.11 5.69 22.99
N GLY A 172 -6.08 5.62 23.83
CA GLY A 172 -5.33 4.38 24.03
C GLY A 172 -4.44 3.98 22.84
N ARG A 173 -4.01 4.97 22.04
CA ARG A 173 -3.26 4.72 20.80
C ARG A 173 -1.93 4.03 21.08
N SER A 174 -1.19 4.49 22.09
CA SER A 174 0.09 3.90 22.50
C SER A 174 -0.08 2.47 22.98
N GLU A 175 -1.14 2.19 23.74
CA GLU A 175 -1.47 0.85 24.25
C GLU A 175 -1.87 -0.10 23.12
N LEU A 176 -2.66 0.38 22.15
CA LEU A 176 -2.97 -0.37 20.93
C LEU A 176 -1.68 -0.75 20.19
N LEU A 177 -0.78 0.20 19.95
CA LEU A 177 0.46 -0.04 19.23
C LEU A 177 1.41 -0.97 20.00
N ALA A 178 1.51 -0.82 21.33
CA ALA A 178 2.25 -1.73 22.20
C ALA A 178 1.68 -3.16 22.15
N GLY A 179 0.35 -3.29 22.16
CA GLY A 179 -0.33 -4.58 22.00
C GLY A 179 -0.10 -5.20 20.62
N ILE A 180 -0.12 -4.41 19.54
CA ILE A 180 0.23 -4.89 18.19
C ILE A 180 1.68 -5.37 18.15
N ARG A 181 2.61 -4.68 18.82
CA ARG A 181 4.00 -5.13 18.96
C ARG A 181 4.10 -6.43 19.77
N ALA A 182 3.27 -6.61 20.80
CA ALA A 182 3.25 -7.85 21.59
C ALA A 182 2.75 -9.07 20.81
N LEU A 183 2.08 -8.88 19.66
CA LEU A 183 1.79 -9.98 18.72
C LEU A 183 3.05 -10.54 18.02
N ASP A 184 4.16 -9.81 18.11
CA ASP A 184 5.46 -10.10 17.47
C ASP A 184 5.36 -10.38 15.96
N PRO A 185 4.79 -9.45 15.16
CA PRO A 185 4.75 -9.62 13.71
C PRO A 185 6.14 -9.48 13.10
N LEU A 186 6.44 -10.30 12.09
CA LEU A 186 7.64 -10.16 11.26
C LEU A 186 7.68 -8.80 10.55
N MET A 187 6.50 -8.32 10.15
CA MET A 187 6.30 -7.07 9.43
C MET A 187 4.86 -6.57 9.58
N VAL A 188 4.68 -5.26 9.62
CA VAL A 188 3.38 -4.58 9.48
C VAL A 188 3.43 -3.69 8.24
N THR A 189 2.49 -3.83 7.31
CA THR A 189 2.32 -2.81 6.27
C THR A 189 1.43 -1.69 6.81
N THR A 190 1.75 -0.44 6.50
CA THR A 190 0.93 0.68 6.96
C THR A 190 -0.47 0.60 6.34
N PRO A 191 -1.50 1.12 7.02
CA PRO A 191 -2.84 1.17 6.43
C PRO A 191 -2.85 1.93 5.10
N ASN A 192 -3.56 1.41 4.08
CA ASN A 192 -3.68 2.09 2.79
C ASN A 192 -4.94 2.96 2.75
N TYR A 193 -4.82 4.23 3.08
CA TYR A 193 -5.94 5.14 2.90
C TYR A 193 -6.18 5.37 1.41
N SER A 194 -7.43 5.20 0.99
CA SER A 194 -7.85 5.30 -0.40
C SER A 194 -7.56 6.69 -0.97
N VAL A 195 -7.07 6.71 -2.20
CA VAL A 195 -6.95 7.92 -3.03
C VAL A 195 -7.96 7.79 -4.15
N THR A 196 -8.95 8.67 -4.15
CA THR A 196 -10.03 8.66 -5.14
C THR A 196 -9.73 9.62 -6.27
N LEU A 197 -10.01 9.22 -7.51
CA LEU A 197 -9.77 10.03 -8.70
C LEU A 197 -10.86 11.08 -8.93
N ASP A 198 -12.05 10.87 -8.39
CA ASP A 198 -13.25 11.70 -8.53
C ASP A 198 -13.51 12.56 -7.29
N ALA A 199 -12.44 13.01 -6.64
CA ALA A 199 -12.48 13.94 -5.52
C ALA A 199 -11.45 15.06 -5.70
N PRO A 200 -11.66 16.23 -5.05
CA PRO A 200 -10.65 17.28 -5.00
C PRO A 200 -9.31 16.74 -4.48
N ARG A 201 -8.20 17.26 -5.01
CA ARG A 201 -6.85 16.71 -4.75
C ARG A 201 -6.46 16.71 -3.27
N HIS A 202 -7.01 17.64 -2.49
CA HIS A 202 -6.87 17.70 -1.04
C HIS A 202 -7.22 16.39 -0.33
N ASP A 203 -8.21 15.64 -0.85
CA ASP A 203 -8.63 14.35 -0.29
C ASP A 203 -7.53 13.29 -0.39
N ALA A 204 -6.97 13.13 -1.59
CA ALA A 204 -5.86 12.23 -1.81
C ALA A 204 -4.59 12.68 -1.06
N MET A 205 -4.26 13.98 -1.02
CA MET A 205 -3.12 14.47 -0.23
C MET A 205 -3.29 14.20 1.27
N HIS A 206 -4.50 14.36 1.79
CA HIS A 206 -4.83 14.01 3.17
C HIS A 206 -4.63 12.51 3.43
N SER A 207 -5.14 11.64 2.56
CA SER A 207 -4.92 10.20 2.65
C SER A 207 -3.44 9.82 2.62
N LEU A 208 -2.65 10.37 1.69
CA LEU A 208 -1.21 10.13 1.59
C LEU A 208 -0.47 10.53 2.88
N LYS A 209 -0.82 11.68 3.45
CA LYS A 209 -0.24 12.13 4.71
C LYS A 209 -0.60 11.20 5.88
N ARG A 210 -1.82 10.69 5.95
CA ARG A 210 -2.23 9.70 6.98
C ARG A 210 -1.44 8.40 6.90
N ILE A 211 -1.05 7.97 5.69
CA ILE A 211 -0.19 6.79 5.51
C ILE A 211 1.17 7.05 6.18
N LEU A 212 1.78 8.22 5.95
CA LEU A 212 3.07 8.59 6.54
C LEU A 212 3.00 8.75 8.07
N LEU A 213 1.93 9.35 8.59
CA LEU A 213 1.72 9.45 10.03
C LEU A 213 1.53 8.08 10.67
N SER A 214 0.77 7.19 10.03
CA SER A 214 0.61 5.82 10.50
C SER A 214 1.91 5.04 10.46
N TRP A 215 2.74 5.24 9.43
CA TRP A 215 4.09 4.69 9.38
C TRP A 215 4.93 5.13 10.58
N SER A 216 4.95 6.45 10.81
CA SER A 216 5.68 7.09 11.90
C SER A 216 5.31 6.47 13.25
N GLU A 217 4.02 6.37 13.55
CA GLU A 217 3.52 5.80 14.81
C GLU A 217 3.86 4.31 14.97
N LEU A 218 3.71 3.51 13.90
CA LEU A 218 4.07 2.08 13.94
C LEU A 218 5.58 1.90 14.17
N HIS A 219 6.41 2.70 13.49
CA HIS A 219 7.86 2.67 13.63
C HIS A 219 8.29 3.11 15.04
N ASP A 220 7.69 4.15 15.60
CA ASP A 220 7.96 4.64 16.95
C ASP A 220 7.59 3.62 18.03
N ALA A 221 6.55 2.81 17.79
CA ALA A 221 6.22 1.66 18.63
C ALA A 221 7.26 0.52 18.54
N GLY A 222 8.22 0.61 17.63
CA GLY A 222 9.28 -0.37 17.39
C GLY A 222 8.86 -1.54 16.50
N LEU A 223 7.83 -1.36 15.67
CA LEU A 223 7.42 -2.36 14.69
C LEU A 223 8.30 -2.28 13.43
N ARG A 224 8.59 -3.45 12.84
CA ARG A 224 9.13 -3.51 11.48
C ARG A 224 8.00 -3.12 10.54
N THR A 225 8.14 -1.98 9.87
CA THR A 225 7.04 -1.42 9.09
C THR A 225 7.43 -1.20 7.63
N ALA A 226 6.57 -1.67 6.73
CA ALA A 226 6.65 -1.38 5.30
C ALA A 226 5.72 -0.21 4.98
N LEU A 227 6.30 0.94 4.59
CA LEU A 227 5.55 2.13 4.22
C LEU A 227 4.72 1.87 2.97
N HIS A 228 3.41 2.04 3.03
CA HIS A 228 2.55 1.90 1.86
C HIS A 228 2.77 3.07 0.89
N LEU A 229 3.01 2.75 -0.36
CA LEU A 229 3.11 3.73 -1.44
C LEU A 229 1.76 3.78 -2.14
N ASN A 230 1.21 4.98 -2.24
CA ASN A 230 0.02 5.28 -2.99
C ASN A 230 0.24 6.60 -3.73
N ALA A 231 -0.48 6.82 -4.82
CA ALA A 231 -0.28 8.00 -5.67
C ALA A 231 -1.45 8.18 -6.61
N VAL A 232 -1.70 9.43 -7.00
CA VAL A 232 -2.60 9.79 -8.11
C VAL A 232 -1.80 10.33 -9.29
N THR A 233 -0.77 11.13 -9.01
CA THR A 233 0.02 11.88 -10.00
C THR A 233 1.50 11.52 -9.92
N ASP A 234 2.28 11.92 -10.94
CA ASP A 234 3.75 11.83 -10.89
C ASP A 234 4.34 12.59 -9.69
N ARG A 235 3.73 13.71 -9.30
CA ARG A 235 4.22 14.50 -8.17
C ARG A 235 4.13 13.73 -6.86
N ASP A 236 3.10 12.90 -6.68
CA ASP A 236 2.97 12.05 -5.49
C ASP A 236 4.15 11.06 -5.41
N TYR A 237 4.50 10.41 -6.53
CA TYR A 237 5.70 9.56 -6.62
C TYR A 237 6.99 10.34 -6.38
N GLY A 238 7.10 11.55 -6.95
CA GLY A 238 8.26 12.41 -6.78
C GLY A 238 8.50 12.81 -5.32
N ARG A 239 7.44 13.23 -4.62
CA ARG A 239 7.49 13.57 -3.19
C ARG A 239 7.82 12.35 -2.33
N MET A 240 7.26 11.19 -2.67
CA MET A 240 7.58 9.95 -1.98
C MET A 240 9.06 9.53 -2.20
N ALA A 241 9.61 9.72 -3.39
CA ALA A 241 11.02 9.48 -3.67
C ALA A 241 11.93 10.46 -2.89
N GLU A 242 11.57 11.74 -2.83
CA GLU A 242 12.27 12.76 -2.01
C GLU A 242 12.26 12.36 -0.53
N PHE A 243 11.10 11.97 -0.01
CA PHE A 243 10.94 11.49 1.36
C PHE A 243 11.77 10.22 1.62
N LEU A 244 11.65 9.18 0.81
CA LEU A 244 12.41 7.93 0.99
C LEU A 244 13.93 8.10 0.84
N SER A 245 14.37 9.09 0.06
CA SER A 245 15.79 9.47 -0.05
C SER A 245 16.29 10.13 1.23
N ALA A 246 15.47 10.98 1.84
CA ALA A 246 15.76 11.59 3.14
C ALA A 246 15.64 10.59 4.31
N HIS A 247 14.85 9.52 4.17
CA HIS A 247 14.54 8.57 5.24
C HIS A 247 15.13 7.18 4.98
N SER A 248 16.47 7.08 5.09
CA SER A 248 17.22 5.83 4.88
C SER A 248 16.86 4.70 5.86
N GLU A 249 16.24 5.04 7.00
CA GLU A 249 15.70 4.10 7.97
C GLU A 249 14.53 3.26 7.43
N ILE A 250 13.82 3.76 6.41
CA ILE A 250 12.74 3.04 5.72
C ILE A 250 13.37 2.04 4.76
N ARG A 251 13.35 0.76 5.12
CA ARG A 251 13.97 -0.32 4.33
C ARG A 251 12.97 -1.19 3.57
N ALA A 252 11.69 -1.07 3.90
CA ALA A 252 10.62 -1.79 3.26
C ALA A 252 9.48 -0.84 2.87
N VAL A 253 8.87 -1.12 1.73
CA VAL A 253 7.68 -0.43 1.23
C VAL A 253 6.61 -1.44 0.87
N SER A 254 5.35 -1.01 0.81
CA SER A 254 4.24 -1.85 0.40
C SER A 254 3.36 -1.20 -0.64
N VAL A 255 2.70 -2.01 -1.47
CA VAL A 255 1.82 -1.55 -2.56
C VAL A 255 0.67 -2.53 -2.76
N GLU A 256 -0.44 -2.06 -3.33
CA GLU A 256 -1.59 -2.90 -3.68
C GLU A 256 -1.85 -2.87 -5.19
N PHE A 257 -2.02 -4.05 -5.80
CA PHE A 257 -2.32 -4.26 -7.22
C PHE A 257 -3.66 -5.00 -7.44
N GLU A 258 -4.67 -4.74 -6.60
CA GLU A 258 -5.99 -5.39 -6.65
C GLU A 258 -7.15 -4.50 -7.11
N THR A 259 -7.16 -3.20 -6.79
CA THR A 259 -8.28 -2.29 -7.08
C THR A 259 -7.93 -1.30 -8.20
N GLY A 260 -7.25 -0.20 -7.88
CA GLY A 260 -6.89 0.86 -8.81
C GLY A 260 -5.86 0.44 -9.87
N ALA A 261 -4.92 -0.43 -9.48
CA ALA A 261 -3.86 -0.95 -10.35
C ALA A 261 -4.18 -2.34 -10.94
N ALA A 262 -5.41 -2.84 -10.80
CA ALA A 262 -5.82 -4.10 -11.41
C ALA A 262 -6.00 -4.06 -12.93
N PRO A 263 -6.50 -2.97 -13.54
CA PRO A 263 -6.42 -2.81 -15.00
C PRO A 263 -4.96 -2.88 -15.45
N GLU A 264 -4.69 -3.59 -16.55
CA GLU A 264 -3.32 -3.86 -17.00
C GLU A 264 -2.53 -2.58 -17.29
N GLU A 265 -3.14 -1.63 -18.02
CA GLU A 265 -2.55 -0.33 -18.32
C GLU A 265 -2.14 0.44 -17.07
N GLN A 266 -3.04 0.52 -16.07
CA GLN A 266 -2.74 1.20 -14.80
C GLN A 266 -1.70 0.46 -13.96
N GLY A 267 -1.76 -0.87 -13.91
CA GLY A 267 -0.74 -1.62 -13.19
C GLY A 267 0.65 -1.51 -13.85
N VAL A 268 0.74 -1.46 -15.18
CA VAL A 268 2.00 -1.20 -15.89
C VAL A 268 2.51 0.21 -15.57
N TYR A 269 1.65 1.22 -15.63
CA TYR A 269 1.99 2.59 -15.25
C TYR A 269 2.55 2.65 -13.82
N HIS A 270 1.83 2.09 -12.84
CA HIS A 270 2.26 2.10 -11.45
C HIS A 270 3.58 1.35 -11.23
N ALA A 271 3.78 0.22 -11.90
CA ALA A 271 5.05 -0.50 -11.80
C ALA A 271 6.23 0.26 -12.42
N GLN A 272 6.02 0.98 -13.52
CA GLN A 272 7.02 1.89 -14.09
C GLN A 272 7.33 3.04 -13.14
N GLN A 273 6.31 3.64 -12.52
CA GLN A 273 6.52 4.69 -11.51
C GLN A 273 7.31 4.18 -10.29
N LEU A 274 7.07 2.93 -9.86
CA LEU A 274 7.85 2.30 -8.80
C LEU A 274 9.31 2.05 -9.20
N ASP A 275 9.56 1.68 -10.46
CA ASP A 275 10.92 1.56 -11.00
C ASP A 275 11.66 2.91 -10.99
N GLU A 276 11.03 3.95 -11.54
CA GLU A 276 11.56 5.32 -11.53
C GLU A 276 11.85 5.80 -10.09
N LEU A 277 10.92 5.52 -9.15
CA LEU A 277 11.08 5.85 -7.73
C LEU A 277 12.30 5.16 -7.12
N VAL A 278 12.48 3.85 -7.32
CA VAL A 278 13.63 3.12 -6.76
C VAL A 278 14.94 3.59 -7.39
N GLN A 279 14.97 3.86 -8.70
CA GLN A 279 16.13 4.41 -9.39
C GLN A 279 16.53 5.77 -8.82
N ARG A 280 15.54 6.65 -8.57
CA ARG A 280 15.77 7.98 -7.99
C ARG A 280 16.31 7.93 -6.56
N ILE A 281 15.82 7.01 -5.72
CA ILE A 281 16.31 6.83 -4.34
C ILE A 281 17.72 6.20 -4.34
N GLY A 282 18.03 5.35 -5.32
CA GLY A 282 19.38 4.81 -5.53
C GLY A 282 19.83 3.78 -4.50
N ARG A 283 18.93 3.21 -3.69
CA ARG A 283 19.21 2.17 -2.69
C ARG A 283 18.18 1.05 -2.75
N PRO A 284 18.54 -0.19 -2.36
CA PRO A 284 17.59 -1.30 -2.37
C PRO A 284 16.50 -1.10 -1.32
N LEU A 285 15.27 -1.47 -1.69
CA LEU A 285 14.13 -1.58 -0.80
C LEU A 285 13.56 -3.01 -0.88
N HIS A 286 13.04 -3.51 0.23
CA HIS A 286 12.20 -4.70 0.22
C HIS A 286 10.75 -4.30 -0.11
N LEU A 287 10.10 -5.01 -1.05
CA LEU A 287 8.72 -4.75 -1.42
C LEU A 287 7.77 -5.79 -0.84
N VAL A 288 6.80 -5.36 -0.03
CA VAL A 288 5.64 -6.17 0.34
C VAL A 288 4.47 -5.79 -0.55
N PHE A 289 4.14 -6.58 -1.57
CA PHE A 289 3.01 -6.23 -2.44
C PHE A 289 1.82 -7.15 -2.19
N ARG A 290 0.61 -6.58 -2.26
CA ARG A 290 -0.64 -7.35 -2.28
C ARG A 290 -1.17 -7.39 -3.70
N GLY A 291 -1.33 -8.57 -4.27
CA GLY A 291 -1.85 -8.69 -5.64
C GLY A 291 -1.63 -10.06 -6.28
N ASP A 292 -1.78 -10.08 -7.60
CA ASP A 292 -1.65 -11.25 -8.45
C ASP A 292 -0.18 -11.56 -8.80
N ALA A 293 0.16 -12.84 -8.96
CA ALA A 293 1.52 -13.28 -9.27
C ALA A 293 2.05 -12.74 -10.62
N ARG A 294 1.17 -12.35 -11.54
CA ARG A 294 1.57 -11.78 -12.84
C ARG A 294 2.44 -10.51 -12.72
N TRP A 295 2.32 -9.77 -11.62
CA TRP A 295 3.08 -8.54 -11.38
C TRP A 295 4.51 -8.81 -10.87
N VAL A 296 4.78 -10.01 -10.36
CA VAL A 296 6.06 -10.40 -9.77
C VAL A 296 7.24 -10.12 -10.71
N PRO A 297 7.25 -10.59 -11.98
CA PRO A 297 8.42 -10.42 -12.84
C PRO A 297 8.74 -8.96 -13.14
N MET A 298 7.73 -8.09 -13.19
CA MET A 298 7.94 -6.67 -13.42
C MET A 298 8.49 -5.97 -12.17
N LEU A 299 7.91 -6.25 -11.00
CA LEU A 299 8.35 -5.67 -9.73
C LEU A 299 9.75 -6.15 -9.32
N GLN A 300 10.11 -7.41 -9.60
CA GLN A 300 11.43 -7.96 -9.29
C GLN A 300 12.58 -7.29 -10.05
N LYS A 301 12.30 -6.57 -11.16
CA LYS A 301 13.34 -5.81 -11.88
C LYS A 301 13.91 -4.68 -11.04
N SER A 302 13.05 -4.03 -10.26
CA SER A 302 13.39 -2.84 -9.46
C SER A 302 13.66 -3.19 -8.00
N PHE A 303 12.96 -4.20 -7.47
CA PHE A 303 13.05 -4.62 -6.07
C PHE A 303 13.84 -5.92 -5.93
N PRO A 304 15.05 -5.91 -5.34
CA PRO A 304 15.88 -7.10 -5.20
C PRO A 304 15.32 -8.13 -4.21
N SER A 305 14.34 -7.73 -3.39
CA SER A 305 13.67 -8.59 -2.43
C SER A 305 12.19 -8.23 -2.38
N ILE A 306 11.34 -9.25 -2.48
CA ILE A 306 9.89 -9.09 -2.51
C ILE A 306 9.21 -10.10 -1.58
N THR A 307 8.07 -9.72 -1.02
CA THR A 307 7.11 -10.60 -0.36
C THR A 307 5.73 -10.35 -0.95
N ALA A 308 5.20 -11.34 -1.66
CA ALA A 308 3.86 -11.32 -2.21
C ALA A 308 2.83 -11.73 -1.15
N LEU A 309 1.77 -10.93 -0.97
CA LEU A 309 0.61 -11.27 -0.14
C LEU A 309 -0.59 -11.53 -1.06
N ASN A 310 -1.26 -12.66 -0.87
CA ASN A 310 -2.44 -13.00 -1.68
C ASN A 310 -3.54 -13.65 -0.85
N GLY A 311 -4.76 -13.14 -0.99
CA GLY A 311 -5.93 -13.64 -0.25
C GLY A 311 -6.86 -14.55 -1.05
N SER A 312 -6.52 -14.88 -2.30
CA SER A 312 -7.42 -15.58 -3.21
C SER A 312 -7.82 -16.95 -2.69
N ALA A 313 -6.89 -17.70 -2.09
CA ALA A 313 -7.19 -19.01 -1.50
C ALA A 313 -8.31 -18.94 -0.45
N SER A 314 -8.22 -18.01 0.52
CA SER A 314 -9.25 -17.82 1.55
C SER A 314 -10.56 -17.30 0.97
N ILE A 315 -10.52 -16.30 0.09
CA ILE A 315 -11.71 -15.69 -0.53
C ILE A 315 -12.46 -16.74 -1.36
N ARG A 316 -11.74 -17.51 -2.18
CA ARG A 316 -12.31 -18.47 -3.13
C ARG A 316 -12.82 -19.73 -2.42
N THR A 317 -12.14 -20.16 -1.35
CA THR A 317 -12.67 -21.21 -0.47
C THR A 317 -14.04 -20.83 0.09
N ARG A 318 -14.20 -19.61 0.63
CA ARG A 318 -15.51 -19.11 1.10
C ARG A 318 -16.58 -19.14 -0.01
N MET A 319 -16.16 -18.84 -1.24
CA MET A 319 -17.03 -18.87 -2.42
C MET A 319 -17.22 -20.29 -3.00
N ARG A 320 -16.78 -21.35 -2.32
CA ARG A 320 -16.87 -22.75 -2.78
C ARG A 320 -16.25 -22.93 -4.15
N ARG A 321 -15.05 -22.38 -4.31
CA ARG A 321 -14.24 -22.49 -5.52
C ARG A 321 -12.96 -23.24 -5.24
N ARG A 322 -12.62 -24.19 -6.10
CA ARG A 322 -11.40 -24.98 -6.06
C ARG A 322 -10.40 -24.43 -7.07
N ALA A 323 -9.16 -24.23 -6.63
CA ALA A 323 -8.05 -23.87 -7.48
C ALA A 323 -7.75 -25.02 -8.46
N VAL A 324 -7.64 -24.68 -9.75
CA VAL A 324 -7.23 -25.59 -10.81
C VAL A 324 -6.03 -24.98 -11.51
N LEU A 325 -4.90 -25.70 -11.45
CA LEU A 325 -3.67 -25.34 -12.14
C LEU A 325 -3.66 -26.01 -13.51
N ALA A 326 -3.56 -25.20 -14.56
CA ALA A 326 -3.39 -25.65 -15.94
C ALA A 326 -2.15 -24.98 -16.52
N GLY A 327 -1.02 -25.67 -16.50
CA GLY A 327 0.29 -25.09 -16.81
C GLY A 327 0.60 -23.93 -15.86
N GLU A 328 0.83 -22.74 -16.41
CA GLU A 328 1.16 -21.54 -15.64
C GLU A 328 -0.06 -20.72 -15.18
N GLN A 329 -1.27 -21.17 -15.51
CA GLN A 329 -2.51 -20.45 -15.20
C GLN A 329 -3.19 -21.03 -13.98
N LEU A 330 -3.66 -20.14 -13.10
CA LEU A 330 -4.52 -20.46 -11.98
C LEU A 330 -5.96 -20.08 -12.33
N SER A 331 -6.84 -21.07 -12.34
CA SER A 331 -8.28 -20.89 -12.54
C SER A 331 -9.08 -21.41 -11.35
N TRP A 332 -10.40 -21.13 -11.33
CA TRP A 332 -11.28 -21.42 -10.20
C TRP A 332 -12.51 -22.20 -10.65
N ALA A 333 -12.54 -23.50 -10.38
CA ALA A 333 -13.69 -24.35 -10.64
C ALA A 333 -14.72 -24.26 -9.51
N SER A 334 -15.99 -24.51 -9.82
CA SER A 334 -17.02 -24.70 -8.80
C SER A 334 -16.72 -25.95 -7.97
N ALA A 335 -16.87 -25.86 -6.65
CA ALA A 335 -16.71 -26.98 -5.72
C ALA A 335 -17.78 -26.86 -4.64
N PRO A 336 -19.06 -27.11 -5.00
CA PRO A 336 -20.17 -27.01 -4.05
C PRO A 336 -19.97 -27.97 -2.89
N THR A 337 -20.34 -27.52 -1.70
CA THR A 337 -20.32 -28.30 -0.46
C THR A 337 -21.73 -28.32 0.12
N GLN A 338 -22.04 -29.30 0.97
CA GLN A 338 -23.28 -29.31 1.72
C GLN A 338 -23.36 -28.11 2.68
N GLU A 339 -24.58 -27.78 3.10
CA GLU A 339 -24.78 -26.76 4.13
C GLU A 339 -24.12 -27.20 5.44
N GLY A 340 -23.38 -26.29 6.07
CA GLY A 340 -22.66 -26.59 7.31
C GLY A 340 -21.37 -27.40 7.14
N GLU A 341 -21.10 -27.96 5.96
CA GLU A 341 -19.86 -28.71 5.69
C GLU A 341 -18.63 -27.84 5.92
N ALA A 342 -17.64 -28.40 6.62
CA ALA A 342 -16.41 -27.73 6.94
C ALA A 342 -15.53 -27.59 5.69
N LEU A 343 -14.89 -26.43 5.49
CA LEU A 343 -14.14 -26.13 4.27
C LEU A 343 -12.66 -26.49 4.36
N ASP A 344 -12.28 -27.34 5.32
CA ASP A 344 -10.89 -27.68 5.65
C ASP A 344 -10.12 -28.24 4.45
N GLU A 345 -10.66 -29.25 3.77
CA GLU A 345 -10.00 -29.88 2.62
C GLU A 345 -9.88 -28.92 1.44
N LEU A 346 -10.94 -28.13 1.19
CA LEU A 346 -10.95 -27.14 0.12
C LEU A 346 -9.93 -26.03 0.39
N LEU A 347 -9.85 -25.54 1.64
CA LEU A 347 -8.87 -24.54 2.03
C LEU A 347 -7.45 -25.10 1.86
N ALA A 348 -7.18 -26.29 2.40
CA ALA A 348 -5.87 -26.91 2.32
C ALA A 348 -5.42 -27.13 0.86
N HIS A 349 -6.33 -27.57 -0.02
CA HIS A 349 -6.09 -27.68 -1.46
C HIS A 349 -5.77 -26.33 -2.10
N ASN A 350 -6.59 -25.32 -1.83
CA ASN A 350 -6.42 -23.98 -2.39
C ASN A 350 -5.12 -23.32 -1.92
N LEU A 351 -4.78 -23.42 -0.63
CA LEU A 351 -3.52 -22.90 -0.08
C LEU A 351 -2.31 -23.53 -0.78
N ARG A 352 -2.28 -24.87 -0.91
CA ARG A 352 -1.19 -25.57 -1.62
C ARG A 352 -1.09 -25.15 -3.09
N SER A 353 -2.22 -25.11 -3.79
CA SER A 353 -2.24 -24.82 -5.24
C SER A 353 -1.79 -23.39 -5.54
N VAL A 354 -2.25 -22.42 -4.75
CA VAL A 354 -1.82 -21.02 -4.88
C VAL A 354 -0.34 -20.86 -4.51
N SER A 355 0.16 -21.54 -3.49
CA SER A 355 1.61 -21.54 -3.16
C SER A 355 2.47 -22.05 -4.31
N LEU A 356 2.07 -23.16 -4.95
CA LEU A 356 2.79 -23.72 -6.10
C LEU A 356 2.79 -22.75 -7.29
N TRP A 357 1.64 -22.12 -7.56
CA TRP A 357 1.52 -21.14 -8.63
C TRP A 357 2.40 -19.90 -8.43
N PHE A 358 2.42 -19.33 -7.21
CA PHE A 358 3.34 -18.22 -6.89
C PHE A 358 4.80 -18.64 -7.02
N SER A 359 5.14 -19.84 -6.54
CA SER A 359 6.52 -20.35 -6.61
C SER A 359 7.00 -20.48 -8.06
N ALA A 360 6.13 -20.91 -8.97
CA ALA A 360 6.45 -21.02 -10.41
C ALA A 360 6.67 -19.66 -11.11
N LYS A 361 6.08 -18.58 -10.58
CA LYS A 361 6.21 -17.22 -11.13
C LYS A 361 7.32 -16.39 -10.50
N THR A 362 7.92 -16.87 -9.41
CA THR A 362 8.99 -16.15 -8.72
C THR A 362 10.32 -16.47 -9.38
N ILE A 363 11.00 -15.47 -9.92
CA ILE A 363 12.38 -15.66 -10.40
C ILE A 363 13.27 -15.78 -9.16
N ALA A 364 14.21 -16.73 -9.18
CA ALA A 364 15.22 -16.85 -8.12
C ALA A 364 15.90 -15.49 -7.89
N PRO A 365 16.16 -15.09 -6.63
CA PRO A 365 16.71 -13.77 -6.34
C PRO A 365 18.01 -13.55 -7.11
N VAL A 366 18.06 -12.48 -7.90
CA VAL A 366 19.28 -12.07 -8.59
C VAL A 366 20.28 -11.62 -7.52
N PRO A 367 21.51 -12.16 -7.49
CA PRO A 367 22.53 -11.71 -6.55
C PRO A 367 22.70 -10.20 -6.66
N SER A 368 22.66 -9.49 -5.53
CA SER A 368 22.77 -8.03 -5.51
C SER A 368 23.97 -7.58 -6.36
N ARG A 369 23.75 -6.74 -7.38
CA ARG A 369 24.84 -6.04 -8.08
C ARG A 369 25.64 -5.29 -7.01
N LYS A 370 26.85 -5.76 -6.70
CA LYS A 370 27.82 -4.97 -5.95
C LYS A 370 28.01 -3.68 -6.73
N LYS A 371 27.53 -2.54 -6.22
CA LYS A 371 27.87 -1.24 -6.80
C LYS A 371 29.38 -1.11 -6.70
N ALA A 372 30.05 -0.88 -7.83
CA ALA A 372 31.41 -0.38 -7.82
C ALA A 372 31.46 0.91 -6.97
N PRO A 373 32.51 1.15 -6.19
CA PRO A 373 32.64 2.39 -5.44
C PRO A 373 32.50 3.57 -6.41
N LEU A 374 31.62 4.51 -6.07
CA LEU A 374 31.58 5.80 -6.73
C LEU A 374 32.94 6.46 -6.51
N GLU A 375 33.78 6.51 -7.55
CA GLU A 375 34.95 7.37 -7.57
C GLU A 375 34.46 8.81 -7.41
N VAL A 376 34.67 9.36 -6.22
CA VAL A 376 34.51 10.78 -5.96
C VAL A 376 35.61 11.49 -6.74
N ARG A 377 35.28 12.03 -7.92
CA ARG A 377 36.17 12.96 -8.62
C ARG A 377 36.37 14.19 -7.72
N PRO A 378 37.61 14.56 -7.36
CA PRO A 378 37.86 15.76 -6.60
C PRO A 378 37.45 16.99 -7.42
N LYS A 379 36.74 17.93 -6.78
CA LYS A 379 36.40 19.23 -7.37
C LYS A 379 37.70 19.94 -7.74
N ARG A 380 37.89 20.24 -9.03
CA ARG A 380 38.90 21.21 -9.46
C ARG A 380 38.42 22.59 -9.00
N HIS A 381 39.22 23.21 -8.13
CA HIS A 381 39.19 24.65 -7.92
C HIS A 381 39.85 25.29 -9.15
N ASP A 382 39.05 25.89 -10.03
CA ASP A 382 39.57 26.82 -11.02
C ASP A 382 39.71 28.20 -10.37
N GLU A 383 40.88 28.43 -9.75
CA GLU A 383 41.44 29.77 -9.62
C GLU A 383 42.26 30.05 -10.88
N ALA A 384 41.72 30.87 -11.80
CA ALA A 384 42.51 31.44 -12.89
C ALA A 384 42.60 32.96 -12.68
N ARG A 385 43.77 33.36 -12.19
CA ARG A 385 44.29 34.72 -12.11
C ARG A 385 44.31 35.39 -13.49
N GLN A 386 44.05 36.71 -13.50
CA GLN A 386 44.47 37.62 -14.57
C GLN A 386 46.00 37.59 -14.75
N PRO A 387 46.47 37.85 -15.98
CA PRO A 387 47.09 39.16 -16.31
C PRO A 387 46.55 39.66 -17.67
N GLY A 388 46.43 40.95 -18.03
CA GLY A 388 47.30 42.10 -17.81
C GLY A 388 47.94 42.51 -19.14
N LEU A 389 47.68 43.75 -19.61
CA LEU A 389 48.29 44.46 -20.77
C LEU A 389 47.85 43.91 -22.16
N LEU A 390 47.26 44.66 -23.10
CA LEU A 390 47.46 46.03 -23.57
C LEU A 390 46.16 46.61 -24.15
#